data_AF-A0A151TL20-F1
#
_entry.id   AF-A0A151TL20-F1
#
_cell.length_a   1.000
_cell.length_b   1.000
_cell.length_c   1.000
_cell.angle_alpha   90.00
_cell.angle_beta   90.00
_cell.angle_gamma   90.00
#
_symmetry.space_group_name_H-M   'P 1'
#
loop_
_entity.id
_entity.type
_entity.pdbx_description
1 polymer ?
#
loop_
_entity_poly.entity_id
_entity_poly.type
_entity_poly.pdbx_seq_one_letter_code
_entity_poly.pdbx_strand_id
1 'polypeptide(L)' 'SLSKMENNKFYNYSTVKEIWDVIRVTHKGTEDVKLRRAATLQRNYELFSMKENKTIDEMFGRFQKIINGLKSIGTEFTKD' A
#
# COMPACT_ATOMS: atom_id res chain seq x y z
N SER A 1 14.68 -2.41 32.01
CA SER A 1 14.37 -3.84 31.80
C SER A 1 13.59 -4.01 30.52
N LEU A 2 14.01 -4.96 29.67
CA LEU A 2 13.51 -5.20 28.31
C LEU A 2 11.98 -5.42 28.20
N SER A 3 11.28 -5.64 29.31
CA SER A 3 9.88 -6.03 29.35
C SER A 3 8.89 -5.02 28.76
N LYS A 4 9.09 -3.70 28.86
CA LYS A 4 8.15 -2.74 28.25
C LYS A 4 8.23 -2.74 26.71
N MET A 5 9.44 -2.83 26.16
CA MET A 5 9.66 -2.85 24.72
C MET A 5 9.30 -4.21 24.12
N GLU A 6 9.61 -5.30 24.82
CA GLU A 6 9.20 -6.67 24.45
C GLU A 6 7.68 -6.83 24.55
N ASN A 7 7.04 -6.31 25.61
CA ASN A 7 5.58 -6.28 25.71
C ASN A 7 4.98 -5.47 24.56
N ASN A 8 5.47 -4.26 24.27
CA ASN A 8 4.92 -3.46 23.16
C ASN A 8 5.08 -4.16 21.81
N LYS A 9 6.19 -4.90 21.60
CA LYS A 9 6.40 -5.69 20.39
C LYS A 9 5.47 -6.90 20.33
N PHE A 10 5.24 -7.58 21.45
CA PHE A 10 4.33 -8.72 21.54
C PHE A 10 2.86 -8.32 21.38
N TYR A 11 2.44 -7.22 22.03
CA TYR A 11 1.13 -6.60 21.83
C TYR A 11 0.92 -6.17 20.37
N ASN A 12 1.91 -5.50 19.76
CA ASN A 12 1.84 -5.16 18.33
C ASN A 12 1.72 -6.39 17.43
N TYR A 13 2.47 -7.47 17.71
CA TYR A 13 2.39 -8.69 16.93
C TYR A 13 1.02 -9.39 17.07
N SER A 14 0.46 -9.44 18.27
CA SER A 14 -0.87 -10.02 18.52
C SER A 14 -1.97 -9.20 17.86
N THR A 15 -1.94 -7.86 18.00
CA THR A 15 -2.90 -6.97 17.32
C THR A 15 -2.76 -7.03 15.81
N VAL A 16 -1.54 -7.08 15.27
CA VAL A 16 -1.30 -7.24 13.83
C VAL A 16 -1.83 -8.59 13.34
N LYS A 17 -1.66 -9.65 14.13
CA LYS A 17 -2.16 -10.99 13.81
C LYS A 17 -3.69 -11.06 13.87
N GLU A 18 -4.31 -10.44 14.87
CA GLU A 18 -5.77 -10.36 15.01
C GLU A 18 -6.40 -9.52 13.89
N ILE A 19 -5.80 -8.38 13.52
CA ILE A 19 -6.22 -7.60 12.35
C ILE A 19 -6.09 -8.43 11.07
N TRP A 20 -5.00 -9.19 10.93
CA TRP A 20 -4.74 -10.03 9.77
C TRP A 20 -5.67 -11.25 9.68
N ASP A 21 -6.08 -11.81 10.82
CA ASP A 21 -7.03 -12.92 10.89
C ASP A 21 -8.48 -12.41 10.70
N VAL A 22 -8.82 -11.20 11.14
CA VAL A 22 -10.11 -10.53 10.82
C VAL A 22 -10.21 -10.20 9.33
N ILE A 23 -9.12 -9.77 8.69
CA ILE A 23 -9.03 -9.60 7.23
C ILE A 23 -9.25 -10.92 6.47
N ARG A 24 -8.83 -12.05 7.05
CA ARG A 24 -8.90 -13.36 6.41
C ARG A 24 -10.29 -14.00 6.45
N VAL A 25 -11.10 -13.71 7.47
CA VAL A 25 -12.31 -14.50 7.78
C VAL A 25 -13.60 -13.98 7.10
N THR A 26 -13.72 -12.71 6.74
CA THR A 26 -15.03 -12.10 6.38
C THR A 26 -15.12 -11.51 4.96
N HIS A 27 -15.03 -12.33 3.90
CA HIS A 27 -15.63 -11.95 2.59
C HIS A 27 -14.92 -10.84 1.74
N LYS A 28 -13.61 -10.63 1.94
CA LYS A 28 -12.88 -9.38 1.58
C LYS A 28 -11.87 -9.49 0.41
N GLY A 29 -12.12 -10.36 -0.57
CA GLY A 29 -11.15 -10.70 -1.62
C GLY A 29 -10.81 -9.57 -2.62
N THR A 30 -11.73 -8.65 -2.87
CA THR A 30 -11.59 -7.56 -3.86
C THR A 30 -11.12 -6.25 -3.25
N GLU A 31 -11.73 -5.80 -2.14
CA GLU A 31 -11.42 -4.51 -1.53
C GLU A 31 -10.03 -4.46 -0.87
N ASP A 32 -9.56 -5.55 -0.25
CA ASP A 32 -8.20 -5.60 0.29
C ASP A 32 -7.12 -5.70 -0.80
N VAL A 33 -7.47 -6.22 -1.98
CA VAL A 33 -6.58 -6.19 -3.15
C VAL A 33 -6.49 -4.75 -3.69
N LYS A 34 -7.61 -4.03 -3.76
CA LYS A 34 -7.62 -2.59 -4.11
C LYS A 34 -6.83 -1.75 -3.12
N LEU A 35 -7.03 -1.95 -1.82
CA LEU A 35 -6.29 -1.24 -0.76
C LEU A 35 -4.79 -1.55 -0.79
N ARG A 36 -4.40 -2.82 -0.96
CA ARG A 36 -2.96 -3.17 -1.11
C ARG A 36 -2.35 -2.58 -2.38
N ARG A 37 -3.10 -2.55 -3.48
CA ARG A 37 -2.66 -1.92 -4.73
C ARG A 37 -2.50 -0.41 -4.56
N ALA A 38 -3.43 0.24 -3.86
CA ALA A 38 -3.37 1.66 -3.52
C ALA A 38 -2.14 1.98 -2.66
N ALA A 39 -1.93 1.24 -1.57
CA ALA A 39 -0.78 1.40 -0.70
C ALA A 39 0.55 1.19 -1.43
N THR A 40 0.61 0.23 -2.35
CA THR A 40 1.80 -0.02 -3.19
C THR A 40 2.07 1.16 -4.13
N LEU A 41 1.04 1.68 -4.80
CA LEU A 41 1.16 2.82 -5.71
C LEU A 41 1.52 4.10 -4.97
N GLN A 42 0.95 4.34 -3.78
CA GLN A 42 1.30 5.45 -2.91
C GLN A 42 2.78 5.38 -2.50
N ARG A 43 3.25 4.21 -2.05
CA ARG A 43 4.68 4.02 -1.74
C ARG A 43 5.58 4.25 -2.94
N ASN A 44 5.16 3.80 -4.13
CA ASN A 44 5.91 4.05 -5.37
C ASN A 44 5.94 5.53 -5.76
N TYR A 45 4.90 6.30 -5.43
CA TYR A 45 4.85 7.75 -5.59
C TYR A 45 5.78 8.46 -4.60
N GLU A 46 5.71 8.11 -3.32
CA GLU A 46 6.55 8.68 -2.25
C GLU A 46 8.04 8.43 -2.50
N LEU A 47 8.40 7.25 -3.02
CA LEU A 47 9.76 6.88 -3.37
C LEU A 47 10.13 7.27 -4.81
N PHE A 48 9.26 7.98 -5.53
CA PHE A 48 9.52 8.30 -6.92
C PHE A 48 10.67 9.30 -7.04
N SER A 49 11.71 8.90 -7.76
CA SER A 49 12.84 9.76 -8.11
C SER A 49 13.26 9.54 -9.56
N MET A 50 13.87 10.59 -10.12
CA MET A 50 14.58 10.47 -11.38
C MET A 50 15.77 9.53 -11.18
N LYS A 51 15.91 8.55 -12.07
CA LYS A 51 17.05 7.64 -12.03
C LYS A 51 18.16 8.26 -12.88
N GLU A 52 19.40 8.13 -12.41
CA GLU A 52 20.56 8.40 -13.23
C GLU A 52 20.50 7.51 -14.49
N ASN A 53 20.84 8.09 -15.64
CA ASN A 53 20.79 7.42 -16.96
C ASN A 53 19.38 7.14 -17.51
N LYS A 54 18.35 7.89 -17.09
CA LYS A 54 17.02 7.87 -17.71
C LYS A 54 16.66 9.20 -18.33
N THR A 55 16.00 9.13 -19.49
CA THR A 55 15.48 10.32 -20.17
C THR A 55 14.28 10.90 -19.42
N ILE A 56 13.97 12.17 -19.70
CA ILE A 56 12.79 12.84 -19.16
C ILE A 56 11.51 12.12 -19.58
N ASP A 57 11.44 11.64 -20.82
CA ASP A 57 10.27 10.90 -21.34
C ASP A 57 10.06 9.57 -20.61
N GLU A 58 11.13 8.82 -20.34
CA GLU A 58 11.07 7.60 -19.53
C GLU A 58 10.68 7.87 -18.07
N MET A 59 11.09 9.02 -17.52
CA MET A 59 10.65 9.45 -16.19
C MET A 59 9.15 9.77 -16.20
N PHE A 60 8.71 10.58 -17.16
CA PHE A 60 7.33 10.99 -17.32
C PHE A 60 6.39 9.80 -17.53
N GLY A 61 6.78 8.83 -18.36
CA GLY A 61 6.00 7.60 -18.56
C GLY A 61 5.85 6.75 -17.29
N ARG A 62 6.87 6.68 -16.42
CA ARG A 62 6.76 6.01 -15.12
C ARG A 62 5.86 6.77 -14.16
N PHE A 63 5.98 8.09 -14.13
CA PHE A 63 5.13 8.96 -13.32
C PHE A 63 3.65 8.83 -13.71
N GLN A 64 3.35 8.90 -15.00
CA GLN A 64 2.00 8.72 -15.54
C GLN A 64 1.40 7.37 -15.16
N LYS A 65 2.18 6.28 -15.17
CA LYS A 65 1.71 4.94 -14.74
C LYS A 65 1.26 4.94 -13.28
N ILE A 66 1.98 5.61 -12.39
CA ILE A 66 1.63 5.70 -10.97
C ILE A 66 0.34 6.50 -10.78
N ILE A 67 0.25 7.69 -11.39
CA ILE A 67 -0.93 8.57 -11.30
C ILE A 67 -2.17 7.91 -11.90
N ASN A 68 -2.05 7.26 -13.05
CA ASN A 68 -3.18 6.57 -13.69
C ASN A 68 -3.63 5.35 -12.87
N GLY A 69 -2.68 4.64 -12.24
CA GLY A 69 -3.01 3.56 -11.31
C GLY A 69 -3.81 4.05 -10.10
N LEU A 70 -3.40 5.17 -9.49
CA LEU A 70 -4.12 5.76 -8.36
C LEU A 70 -5.52 6.27 -8.76
N LYS A 71 -5.64 6.90 -9.93
CA LYS A 71 -6.94 7.37 -10.47
C LYS A 71 -7.90 6.20 -10.72
N SER A 72 -7.43 5.12 -11.35
CA SER A 72 -8.25 3.91 -11.61
C SER A 72 -8.86 3.35 -10.33
N ILE A 73 -8.06 3.30 -9.26
CA ILE A 73 -8.51 2.85 -7.96
C ILE A 73 -9.58 3.79 -7.40
N GLY A 74 -9.36 5.10 -7.45
CA GLY A 74 -10.37 6.08 -7.02
C GLY A 74 -11.70 5.96 -7.78
N THR A 75 -11.67 5.73 -9.10
CA THR A 75 -12.88 5.54 -9.92
C THR A 75 -13.61 4.22 -9.66
N GLU A 76 -12.92 3.21 -9.13
CA GLU A 76 -13.50 1.92 -8.74
C GLU A 76 -14.13 1.97 -7.34
N PHE A 77 -13.68 2.87 -6.47
CA PHE A 77 -14.29 3.12 -5.15
C PHE A 77 -15.53 4.03 -5.21
N THR A 78 -15.67 4.85 -6.25
CA THR A 78 -16.82 5.74 -6.45
C THR A 78 -17.98 5.11 -7.23
N LYS A 79 -17.93 3.79 -7.50
CA LYS A 79 -18.89 3.08 -8.36
C LYS A 79 -20.04 2.39 -7.60
N ASP A 80 -20.23 2.74 -6.33
CA ASP A 80 -21.38 2.33 -5.52
C ASP A 80 -22.53 3.35 -5.61
#